data_AF-A0A2D6G4Y0-F1
#
_entry.id   AF-A0A2D6G4Y0-F1
#
_cell.length_a   1.000
_cell.length_b   1.000
_cell.length_c   1.000
_cell.angle_alpha   90.00
_cell.angle_beta   90.00
_cell.angle_gamma   90.00
#
_symmetry.space_group_name_H-M   'P 1'
#
loop_
_entity.id
_entity.type
_entity.pdbx_description
1 polymer ?
#
loop_
_entity_poly.entity_id
_entity_poly.type
_entity_poly.pdbx_seq_one_letter_code
_entity_poly.pdbx_strand_id
1 'polypeptide(L)'
;MVFVAAVLVYALPVLAAPEFAKREDGLHAQAWFKNLSFLELRDDLAEARQAGKGLVIIFEQKGCGSCKRLHEINFSDKKLVKPGLPRWITKLMTCLGGSAIRINAIHTS
;
A
#
# COMPACT_ATOMS: atom_id res chain seq x y z
N MET A 1 37.81 -16.72 38.36
CA MET A 1 37.32 -18.03 37.87
C MET A 1 35.85 -18.11 38.28
N VAL A 2 34.88 -17.77 37.44
CA VAL A 2 34.35 -18.60 36.34
C VAL A 2 33.91 -17.71 35.16
N PHE A 3 34.10 -18.29 33.98
CA PHE A 3 34.03 -17.76 32.63
C PHE A 3 32.70 -17.10 32.22
N VAL A 4 32.85 -16.01 31.47
CA VAL A 4 32.04 -15.54 30.31
C VAL A 4 30.98 -16.55 29.86
N ALA A 5 29.74 -16.40 30.36
CA ALA A 5 28.59 -17.11 29.82
C ALA A 5 28.05 -16.31 28.63
N ALA A 6 28.30 -16.85 27.45
CA ALA A 6 27.69 -16.46 26.20
C ALA A 6 26.17 -16.31 26.34
N VAL A 7 25.67 -15.09 26.17
CA VAL A 7 24.34 -14.90 25.59
C VAL A 7 24.57 -14.19 24.28
N LEU A 8 24.78 -15.04 23.27
CA LEU A 8 24.56 -14.77 21.86
C LEU A 8 23.27 -13.95 21.77
N VAL A 9 23.39 -12.63 21.65
CA VAL A 9 22.26 -11.76 21.33
C VAL A 9 21.80 -12.24 19.97
N TYR A 10 20.70 -12.98 20.01
CA TYR A 10 20.01 -13.54 18.86
C TYR A 10 19.96 -12.47 17.78
N ALA A 11 20.71 -12.68 16.70
CA ALA A 11 20.38 -12.11 15.41
C ALA A 11 19.02 -12.71 15.03
N LEU A 12 17.96 -12.12 15.58
CA LEU A 12 16.61 -12.33 15.09
C LEU A 12 16.68 -12.01 13.60
N PRO A 13 16.41 -12.98 12.71
CA PRO A 13 16.21 -12.62 11.33
C PRO A 13 15.02 -11.66 11.37
N VAL A 14 15.24 -10.42 10.98
CA VAL A 14 14.14 -9.54 10.60
C VAL A 14 13.45 -10.28 9.47
N LEU A 15 12.40 -11.02 9.81
CA LEU A 15 11.59 -11.73 8.85
C LEU A 15 10.96 -10.62 8.02
N ALA A 16 11.51 -10.39 6.84
CA ALA A 16 10.98 -9.42 5.91
C ALA A 16 9.50 -9.75 5.72
N ALA A 17 8.62 -8.88 6.20
CA ALA A 17 7.20 -9.02 5.97
C ALA A 17 7.00 -9.19 4.46
N PRO A 18 6.13 -10.11 4.02
CA PRO A 18 5.95 -10.34 2.60
C PRO A 18 5.53 -9.03 1.93
N GLU A 19 6.22 -8.67 0.84
CA GLU A 19 5.94 -7.42 0.09
C GLU A 19 4.45 -7.35 -0.33
N PHE A 20 3.81 -8.52 -0.44
CA PHE A 20 2.41 -8.76 -0.73
C PHE A 20 1.73 -9.56 0.40
N ALA A 21 0.64 -9.04 0.96
CA ALA A 21 -0.19 -9.77 1.92
C ALA A 21 -1.67 -9.59 1.63
N LYS A 22 -2.43 -10.67 1.79
CA LYS A 22 -3.90 -10.61 1.87
C LYS A 22 -4.26 -10.13 3.27
N ARG A 23 -5.03 -9.05 3.35
CA ARG A 23 -5.50 -8.46 4.60
C ARG A 23 -6.69 -9.22 5.18
N GLU A 24 -7.04 -8.91 6.42
CA GLU A 24 -8.21 -9.48 7.11
C GLU A 24 -9.53 -9.18 6.41
N ASP A 25 -9.61 -8.04 5.72
CA ASP A 25 -10.74 -7.69 4.86
C ASP A 25 -10.76 -8.44 3.52
N GLY A 26 -9.82 -9.35 3.30
CA GLY A 26 -9.75 -10.18 2.11
C GLY A 26 -9.26 -9.46 0.84
N LEU A 27 -8.79 -8.21 0.95
CA LEU A 27 -8.15 -7.45 -0.12
C LEU A 27 -6.64 -7.71 -0.12
N HIS A 28 -6.02 -7.55 -1.29
CA HIS A 28 -4.57 -7.64 -1.40
C HIS A 28 -3.93 -6.27 -1.19
N ALA A 29 -2.81 -6.22 -0.49
CA ALA A 29 -2.08 -4.98 -0.28
C ALA A 29 -0.59 -5.19 -0.54
N GLN A 30 0.07 -4.08 -0.89
CA GLN A 30 1.52 -3.99 -0.98
C GLN A 30 2.04 -3.13 0.18
N ALA A 31 3.26 -3.40 0.64
CA ALA A 31 3.87 -2.67 1.75
C ALA A 31 4.01 -1.15 1.52
N TRP A 32 3.99 -0.70 0.26
CA TRP A 32 4.17 0.70 -0.14
C TRP A 32 2.86 1.47 -0.36
N PHE A 33 1.69 0.85 -0.14
CA PHE A 33 0.42 1.57 -0.17
C PHE A 33 0.32 2.53 1.03
N LYS A 34 -0.01 3.80 0.77
CA LYS A 34 -0.27 4.80 1.81
C LYS A 34 -1.65 4.57 2.41
N ASN A 35 -1.75 4.66 3.74
CA ASN A 35 -2.98 4.71 4.54
C ASN A 35 -4.12 3.82 4.00
N LEU A 36 -4.19 2.58 4.45
CA LEU A 36 -5.23 1.60 4.08
C LEU A 36 -6.63 1.90 4.65
N SER A 37 -6.89 3.15 5.07
CA SER A 37 -8.09 3.58 5.77
C SER A 37 -8.54 5.00 5.38
N PHE A 38 -9.87 5.14 5.31
CA PHE A 38 -10.77 6.28 5.00
C PHE A 38 -10.43 7.25 3.85
N LEU A 39 -11.50 7.82 3.31
CA LEU A 39 -11.75 8.06 1.89
C LEU A 39 -11.74 9.55 1.53
N GLU A 40 -10.84 10.33 2.09
CA GLU A 40 -10.75 11.76 1.80
C GLU A 40 -9.86 12.01 0.58
N LEU A 41 -10.37 11.64 -0.62
CA LEU A 41 -9.61 11.78 -1.88
C LEU A 41 -9.14 13.22 -2.14
N ARG A 42 -9.87 14.22 -1.62
CA ARG A 42 -9.49 15.62 -1.74
C ARG A 42 -8.22 15.92 -0.96
N ASP A 43 -8.13 15.40 0.25
CA ASP A 43 -6.97 15.59 1.12
C ASP A 43 -5.78 14.77 0.62
N ASP A 44 -6.02 13.52 0.18
CA ASP A 44 -5.00 12.68 -0.45
C ASP A 44 -4.45 13.34 -1.73
N LEU A 45 -5.30 14.00 -2.53
CA LEU A 45 -4.87 14.75 -3.71
C LEU A 45 -4.11 16.03 -3.34
N ALA A 46 -4.54 16.75 -2.30
CA ALA A 46 -3.84 17.93 -1.81
C ALA A 46 -2.44 17.56 -1.28
N GLU A 47 -2.32 16.47 -0.53
CA GLU A 47 -1.04 15.92 -0.07
C GLU A 47 -0.15 15.54 -1.25
N ALA A 48 -0.69 14.82 -2.24
CA ALA A 48 0.07 14.45 -3.44
C ALA A 48 0.61 15.69 -4.17
N ARG A 49 -0.23 16.71 -4.35
CA ARG A 49 0.16 17.98 -4.98
C ARG A 49 1.24 18.71 -4.19
N GLN A 50 1.09 18.83 -2.87
CA GLN A 50 2.10 19.45 -2.00
C GLN A 50 3.44 18.70 -2.04
N ALA A 51 3.39 17.38 -2.15
CA ALA A 51 4.58 16.54 -2.29
C ALA A 51 5.16 16.50 -3.72
N GLY A 52 4.53 17.15 -4.71
CA GLY A 52 4.94 17.09 -6.12
C GLY A 52 4.74 15.70 -6.75
N LYS A 53 3.83 14.88 -6.20
CA LYS A 53 3.54 13.51 -6.62
C LYS A 53 2.16 13.39 -7.26
N GLY A 54 1.97 12.34 -8.06
CA GLY A 54 0.65 11.94 -8.56
C GLY A 54 -0.09 11.07 -7.54
N LEU A 55 -1.43 11.10 -7.58
CA LEU A 55 -2.28 10.18 -6.81
C LEU A 55 -2.70 9.00 -7.70
N VAL A 56 -2.49 7.77 -7.23
CA VAL A 56 -2.92 6.53 -7.89
C VAL A 56 -3.98 5.87 -7.02
N ILE A 57 -5.10 5.52 -7.64
CA ILE A 57 -6.22 4.86 -6.97
C ILE A 57 -6.36 3.45 -7.52
N ILE A 58 -6.33 2.45 -6.64
CA ILE A 58 -6.52 1.05 -6.98
C ILE A 58 -7.86 0.59 -6.41
N PHE A 59 -8.72 0.07 -7.28
CA PHE A 59 -10.01 -0.50 -6.88
C PHE A 59 -9.90 -2.03 -6.79
N GLU A 60 -10.27 -2.58 -5.64
CA GLU A 60 -10.19 -4.02 -5.38
C GLU A 60 -11.48 -4.56 -4.73
N GLN A 61 -11.72 -5.85 -4.90
CA GLN A 61 -12.85 -6.57 -4.31
C GLN A 61 -12.37 -7.87 -3.67
N LYS A 62 -13.12 -8.33 -2.65
CA LYS A 62 -12.93 -9.65 -2.07
C LYS A 62 -13.08 -10.72 -3.15
N GLY A 63 -12.11 -11.62 -3.26
CA GLY A 63 -12.14 -12.71 -4.23
C GLY A 63 -11.80 -12.31 -5.68
N CYS A 64 -11.32 -11.09 -5.92
CA CYS A 64 -10.91 -10.64 -7.25
C CYS A 64 -9.65 -11.37 -7.75
N GLY A 65 -9.81 -12.32 -8.68
CA GLY A 65 -8.69 -13.10 -9.25
C GLY A 65 -7.70 -12.27 -10.08
N SER A 66 -8.18 -11.24 -10.78
CA SER A 66 -7.32 -10.30 -11.51
C SER A 66 -6.50 -9.43 -10.55
N CYS A 67 -7.08 -9.02 -9.43
CA CYS A 67 -6.40 -8.24 -8.41
C CYS A 67 -5.28 -9.06 -7.75
N LYS A 68 -5.54 -10.33 -7.44
CA LYS A 68 -4.49 -11.27 -7.01
C LYS A 68 -3.33 -11.31 -8.01
N ARG A 69 -3.61 -11.48 -9.31
CA ARG A 69 -2.57 -11.51 -10.36
C ARG A 69 -1.79 -10.20 -10.48
N LEU A 70 -2.48 -9.06 -10.40
CA LEU A 70 -1.85 -7.73 -10.44
C LEU A 70 -0.81 -7.61 -9.32
N HIS A 71 -1.16 -8.07 -8.12
CA HIS A 71 -0.26 -8.01 -6.98
C HIS A 71 0.88 -9.04 -7.05
N GLU A 72 0.59 -10.28 -7.47
CA GLU A 72 1.59 -11.37 -7.51
C GLU A 72 2.57 -11.24 -8.68
N ILE A 73 2.15 -10.68 -9.81
CA ILE A 73 2.96 -10.60 -11.03
C ILE A 73 3.47 -9.18 -11.26
N ASN A 74 2.55 -8.22 -11.45
CA ASN A 74 2.94 -6.87 -11.87
C ASN A 74 3.59 -6.08 -10.74
N PHE A 75 3.00 -6.09 -9.54
CA PHE A 75 3.54 -5.34 -8.41
C PHE A 75 4.75 -6.02 -7.75
N SER A 76 4.93 -7.32 -7.95
CA SER A 76 6.16 -8.03 -7.56
C SER A 76 7.35 -7.68 -8.45
N ASP A 77 7.11 -7.25 -9.69
CA ASP A 77 8.21 -6.81 -10.57
C ASP A 77 8.72 -5.42 -10.17
N LYS A 78 9.85 -5.45 -9.46
CA LYS A 78 10.55 -4.24 -8.99
C LYS A 78 10.97 -3.32 -10.14
N LYS A 79 11.13 -3.82 -11.37
CA LYS A 79 11.45 -2.98 -12.54
C LYS A 79 10.26 -2.12 -12.96
N LEU A 80 9.04 -2.61 -12.76
CA LEU A 80 7.81 -1.86 -13.04
C LEU A 80 7.48 -0.87 -11.92
N VAL A 81 7.66 -1.29 -10.67
CA VAL A 81 7.19 -0.53 -9.50
C VAL A 81 8.22 0.50 -9.02
N LYS A 82 9.49 0.12 -8.83
CA LYS A 82 10.49 0.99 -8.17
C LYS A 82 10.66 2.37 -8.82
N PRO A 83 10.71 2.51 -10.16
CA PRO A 83 10.90 3.82 -10.78
C PRO A 83 9.74 4.79 -10.50
N GLY A 84 8.54 4.26 -10.24
CA GLY A 84 7.34 5.06 -10.05
C GLY A 84 6.97 5.34 -8.60
N LEU A 85 7.40 4.51 -7.65
CA LEU A 85 7.17 4.75 -6.20
C LEU A 85 7.52 6.15 -5.70
N PRO A 86 8.65 6.79 -6.07
CA PRO A 86 8.93 8.15 -5.61
C PRO A 86 7.99 9.20 -6.23
N ARG A 87 7.34 8.89 -7.36
CA ARG A 87 6.48 9.80 -8.13
C ARG A 87 5.01 9.72 -7.73
N TRP A 88 4.59 8.69 -7.01
CA TRP A 88 3.17 8.43 -6.75
C TRP A 88 2.86 8.22 -5.27
N ILE A 89 1.67 8.63 -4.87
CA ILE A 89 0.99 8.20 -3.66
C ILE A 89 -0.10 7.24 -4.09
N THR A 90 -0.10 6.01 -3.59
CA THR A 90 -1.07 4.97 -4.01
C THR A 90 -2.01 4.61 -2.88
N LYS A 91 -3.31 4.67 -3.17
CA LYS A 91 -4.41 4.37 -2.25
C LYS A 91 -5.18 3.14 -2.75
N LEU A 92 -5.39 2.17 -1.86
CA LEU A 92 -6.23 1.00 -2.11
C LEU A 92 -7.67 1.30 -1.67
N MET A 93 -8.62 1.05 -2.54
CA MET A 93 -10.04 1.28 -2.35
C MET A 93 -10.83 0.00 -2.63
N THR A 94 -11.86 -0.27 -1.83
CA THR A 94 -12.78 -1.37 -2.13
C THR A 94 -13.93 -0.91 -3.01
N CYS A 95 -14.37 -1.72 -3.99
CA CYS A 95 -15.55 -1.38 -4.80
C CYS A 95 -16.87 -1.49 -4.02
N LEU A 96 -16.90 -2.25 -2.92
CA LEU A 96 -18.08 -2.39 -2.06
C LEU A 96 -18.08 -1.22 -1.07
N GLY A 97 -18.40 -0.04 -1.57
CA GLY A 97 -18.42 1.20 -0.79
C GLY A 97 -19.39 1.13 0.40
N GLY A 98 -18.85 1.20 1.61
CA GLY A 98 -19.59 1.63 2.80
C GLY A 98 -19.40 3.11 3.13
N SER A 99 -18.33 3.72 2.60
CA SER A 99 -18.08 5.16 2.70
C SER A 99 -18.30 5.73 1.30
N ALA A 100 -19.33 6.58 1.14
CA ALA A 100 -19.54 7.28 -0.11
C ALA A 100 -18.26 8.06 -0.47
N ILE A 101 -17.70 7.81 -1.65
CA ILE A 101 -16.62 8.61 -2.21
C ILE A 101 -17.14 10.06 -2.28
N ARG A 102 -16.73 10.92 -1.34
CA ARG A 102 -17.07 12.35 -1.34
C ARG A 102 -16.13 13.08 -2.30
N ILE A 103 -16.26 12.81 -3.60
CA ILE A 103 -15.73 13.72 -4.62
C ILE A 103 -16.71 14.89 -4.68
N ASN A 104 -16.61 15.84 -3.74
CA ASN A 104 -17.11 17.18 -4.03
C ASN A 104 -16.30 17.68 -5.21
N ALA A 105 -16.97 17.82 -6.36
CA ALA A 105 -16.38 18.18 -7.63
C ALA A 105 -15.38 19.32 -7.45
N ILE A 106 -14.17 19.09 -7.97
CA ILE A 106 -13.17 20.14 -8.13
C ILE A 106 -13.75 21.10 -9.17
N HIS A 107 -14.35 22.18 -8.72
CA HIS A 107 -14.64 23.32 -9.56
C HIS A 107 -13.28 23.86 -10.00
N THR A 108 -12.87 23.53 -11.23
CA THR A 108 -11.78 24.22 -11.90
C THR A 108 -12.31 25.61 -12.27
N SER A 109 -11.99 26.59 -11.45
CA SER A 109 -11.90 28.00 -11.84
C SER A 109 -10.46 28.45 -11.63
#